data_AF-A0A1M3EI08-F1
#
_entry.id   AF-A0A1M3EI08-F1
#
_cell.length_a   1.000
_cell.length_b   1.000
_cell.length_c   1.000
_cell.angle_alpha   90.00
_cell.angle_beta   90.00
_cell.angle_gamma   90.00
#
_symmetry.space_group_name_H-M   'P 1'
#
loop_
_entity.id
_entity.type
_entity.pdbx_description
1 polymer ?
#
loop_
_entity_poly.entity_id
_entity_poly.type
_entity_poly.pdbx_seq_one_letter_code
_entity_poly.pdbx_strand_id
1 'polypeptide(L)'
;MPTTTSPTTAPARYMQGIAVPASSVNPTEFFRRTRRHILQEKTFSYTGQTQDVVELRKSDILSGVTIRFSGNINVVPGTGTVASLARWPYDFLKTIQFTANGASNVINASGLKLKVRQMMKRGELTDRGVVQTVGGASKTQGTLALASESWGVGSNTSALANGNYSIDLEWFLPVAEDEIDLTGAIFLATSSSDLTLTLNYAPIAELFALTGNGAVTLTGNFQVISQKFSIPVGPDGQIVVPDLSVFHSLIQSRTTALQNGENEVRLVGQGAGKSLLRVFYQLWNGTPTAPVPMTAANFGKQSWRYASSETPDEFIDGTHMRVHEERYYGSDVGGLWGVGCHDFANENLFRDVVDMGTTSELRLVSTIQSGVTLASPALEYVIESVFRAGQAA
;
A
#
# COMPACT_ATOMS: atom_id res chain seq x y z
N MET A 1 -42.96 4.84 -43.52
CA MET A 1 -42.63 3.94 -42.40
C MET A 1 -41.16 4.16 -42.05
N PRO A 2 -40.81 4.53 -40.82
CA PRO A 2 -39.42 4.63 -40.42
C PRO A 2 -38.84 3.21 -40.34
N THR A 3 -37.82 2.93 -41.13
CA THR A 3 -37.05 1.69 -41.06
C THR A 3 -36.34 1.63 -39.71
N THR A 4 -36.89 0.87 -38.77
CA THR A 4 -36.22 0.47 -37.54
C THR A 4 -35.07 -0.46 -37.93
N THR A 5 -33.88 0.10 -38.10
CA THR A 5 -32.64 -0.68 -38.20
C THR A 5 -32.51 -1.48 -36.91
N SER A 6 -32.60 -2.80 -37.00
CA SER A 6 -32.37 -3.69 -35.87
C SER A 6 -30.99 -3.36 -35.28
N PRO A 7 -30.88 -3.12 -33.96
CA PRO A 7 -29.60 -2.76 -33.36
C PRO A 7 -28.61 -3.90 -33.61
N THR A 8 -27.59 -3.65 -34.42
CA THR A 8 -26.46 -4.55 -34.58
C THR A 8 -25.82 -4.73 -33.21
N THR A 9 -25.94 -5.94 -32.66
CA THR A 9 -25.29 -6.32 -31.40
C THR A 9 -23.78 -6.12 -31.56
N ALA A 10 -23.24 -5.08 -30.96
CA ALA A 10 -21.80 -4.85 -30.97
C ALA A 10 -21.10 -6.04 -30.26
N PRO A 11 -19.95 -6.51 -30.78
CA PRO A 11 -19.25 -7.65 -30.20
C PRO A 11 -18.87 -7.37 -28.75
N ALA A 12 -19.10 -8.35 -27.87
CA ALA A 12 -18.64 -8.30 -26.49
C ALA A 12 -17.11 -8.13 -26.46
N ARG A 13 -16.62 -7.22 -25.62
CA ARG A 13 -15.18 -6.98 -25.44
C ARG A 13 -14.74 -7.65 -24.16
N TYR A 14 -13.54 -8.24 -24.15
CA TYR A 14 -12.94 -8.73 -22.92
C TYR A 14 -12.04 -7.63 -22.35
N MET A 15 -12.28 -7.25 -21.10
CA MET A 15 -11.44 -6.33 -20.34
C MET A 15 -11.10 -7.03 -19.03
N GLN A 16 -9.83 -7.06 -18.62
CA GLN A 16 -9.43 -7.64 -17.32
C GLN A 16 -9.92 -9.09 -17.11
N GLY A 17 -9.95 -9.90 -18.17
CA GLY A 17 -10.38 -11.29 -18.12
C GLY A 17 -11.91 -11.50 -18.03
N ILE A 18 -12.71 -10.43 -18.02
CA ILE A 18 -14.17 -10.50 -17.98
C ILE A 18 -14.80 -9.98 -19.28
N ALA A 19 -15.91 -10.61 -19.68
CA ALA A 19 -16.72 -10.12 -20.79
C ALA A 19 -17.49 -8.87 -20.36
N VAL A 20 -17.23 -7.76 -21.03
CA VAL A 20 -17.91 -6.47 -20.85
C VAL A 20 -18.97 -6.34 -21.97
N PRO A 21 -20.17 -5.82 -21.65
CA PRO A 21 -21.16 -5.47 -22.66
C PRO A 21 -20.60 -4.53 -23.74
N ALA A 22 -21.39 -4.31 -24.80
CA ALA A 22 -21.08 -3.34 -25.84
C ALA A 22 -20.62 -2.01 -25.23
N SER A 23 -19.33 -1.72 -25.39
CA SER A 23 -18.63 -0.64 -24.69
C SER A 23 -17.74 0.15 -25.63
N SER A 24 -17.71 1.47 -25.40
CA SER A 24 -16.82 2.40 -26.05
C SER A 24 -15.74 2.82 -25.06
N VAL A 25 -14.47 2.57 -25.42
CA VAL A 25 -13.31 3.04 -24.63
C VAL A 25 -13.04 4.47 -25.06
N ASN A 26 -13.49 5.43 -24.25
CA ASN A 26 -13.33 6.87 -24.51
C ASN A 26 -13.12 7.60 -23.18
N PRO A 27 -11.87 7.70 -22.70
CA PRO A 27 -11.56 8.33 -21.42
C PRO A 27 -12.09 9.78 -21.33
N THR A 28 -11.94 10.58 -22.39
CA THR A 28 -12.41 11.97 -22.39
C THR A 28 -13.92 12.09 -22.18
N GLU A 29 -14.70 11.23 -22.85
CA GLU A 29 -16.15 11.21 -22.63
C GLU A 29 -16.54 10.63 -21.27
N PHE A 30 -15.82 9.59 -20.83
CA PHE A 30 -16.02 8.98 -19.52
C PHE A 30 -15.87 10.02 -18.40
N PHE A 31 -14.75 10.74 -18.35
CA PHE A 31 -14.47 11.73 -17.30
C PHE A 31 -15.45 12.91 -17.29
N ARG A 32 -16.03 13.26 -18.44
CA ARG A 32 -17.05 14.31 -18.51
C ARG A 32 -18.39 13.89 -17.90
N ARG A 33 -18.72 12.59 -17.89
CA ARG A 33 -20.05 12.09 -17.53
C ARG A 33 -20.09 11.24 -16.27
N THR A 34 -18.97 10.66 -15.86
CA THR A 34 -18.88 9.82 -14.67
C THR A 34 -19.09 10.64 -13.39
N ARG A 35 -19.48 9.97 -12.31
CA ARG A 35 -19.60 10.54 -10.97
C ARG A 35 -18.94 9.62 -9.97
N ARG A 36 -18.22 10.21 -9.01
CA ARG A 36 -17.64 9.49 -7.87
C ARG A 36 -18.74 9.06 -6.90
N HIS A 37 -18.72 7.80 -6.51
CA HIS A 37 -19.54 7.19 -5.47
C HIS A 37 -18.64 6.73 -4.32
N ILE A 38 -19.07 7.01 -3.09
CA ILE A 38 -18.43 6.48 -1.87
C ILE A 38 -19.47 5.58 -1.22
N LEU A 39 -19.17 4.28 -1.12
CA LEU A 39 -20.14 3.29 -0.67
C LEU A 39 -19.55 2.47 0.49
N GLN A 40 -20.28 2.40 1.59
CA GLN A 40 -19.94 1.46 2.66
C GLN A 40 -20.30 0.05 2.21
N GLU A 41 -19.29 -0.80 2.09
CA GLU A 41 -19.40 -2.17 1.61
C GLU A 41 -19.85 -3.09 2.76
N LYS A 42 -19.11 -3.06 3.87
CA LYS A 42 -19.33 -3.92 5.05
C LYS A 42 -18.85 -3.23 6.33
N THR A 43 -19.55 -3.53 7.43
CA THR A 43 -19.12 -3.21 8.80
C THR A 43 -19.20 -4.48 9.63
N PHE A 44 -18.18 -4.75 10.44
CA PHE A 44 -18.11 -5.94 11.29
C PHE A 44 -17.23 -5.71 12.52
N SER A 45 -17.45 -6.50 13.57
CA SER A 45 -16.70 -6.39 14.82
C SER A 45 -15.41 -7.20 14.77
N TYR A 46 -14.35 -6.64 15.36
CA TYR A 46 -13.12 -7.34 15.67
C TYR A 46 -13.18 -7.90 17.09
N THR A 47 -13.06 -9.22 17.20
CA THR A 47 -13.13 -9.99 18.44
C THR A 47 -11.85 -10.81 18.69
N GLY A 48 -10.76 -10.53 17.97
CA GLY A 48 -9.49 -11.24 18.09
C GLY A 48 -9.29 -12.37 17.08
N GLN A 49 -10.10 -12.42 16.02
CA GLN A 49 -9.91 -13.32 14.89
C GLN A 49 -8.58 -13.05 14.16
N THR A 50 -8.11 -14.02 13.38
CA THR A 50 -6.84 -13.93 12.64
C THR A 50 -6.99 -13.32 11.25
N GLN A 51 -8.17 -13.43 10.65
CA GLN A 51 -8.48 -12.88 9.34
C GLN A 51 -9.97 -12.61 9.15
N ASP A 52 -10.29 -11.72 8.21
CA ASP A 52 -11.64 -11.52 7.67
C ASP A 52 -11.61 -11.39 6.15
N VAL A 53 -12.68 -11.85 5.50
CA VAL A 53 -12.89 -11.70 4.05
C VAL A 53 -14.10 -10.82 3.81
N VAL A 54 -13.92 -9.85 2.90
CA VAL A 54 -14.95 -8.89 2.49
C VAL A 54 -15.11 -8.97 0.98
N GLU A 55 -16.28 -9.45 0.56
CA GLU A 55 -16.72 -9.35 -0.83
C GLU A 55 -17.22 -7.94 -1.11
N LEU A 56 -16.71 -7.32 -2.17
CA LEU A 56 -17.11 -5.98 -2.57
C LEU A 56 -18.35 -6.04 -3.45
N ARG A 57 -19.28 -5.07 -3.31
CA ARG A 57 -20.47 -5.02 -4.17
C ARG A 57 -20.08 -4.88 -5.63
N LYS A 58 -20.72 -5.67 -6.48
CA LYS A 58 -20.52 -5.68 -7.94
C LYS A 58 -21.27 -4.52 -8.59
N SER A 59 -20.67 -3.34 -8.56
CA SER A 59 -21.23 -2.13 -9.17
C SER A 59 -20.12 -1.16 -9.57
N ASP A 60 -20.34 -0.42 -10.66
CA ASP A 60 -19.49 0.69 -11.09
C ASP A 60 -18.04 0.27 -11.43
N ILE A 61 -17.12 1.23 -11.50
CA ILE A 61 -15.68 1.03 -11.68
C ILE A 61 -14.98 1.34 -10.35
N LEU A 62 -14.23 0.39 -9.79
CA LEU A 62 -13.54 0.51 -8.51
C LEU A 62 -12.16 1.16 -8.67
N SER A 63 -11.92 2.21 -7.88
CA SER A 63 -10.67 2.96 -7.87
C SER A 63 -9.87 2.77 -6.57
N GLY A 64 -10.54 2.54 -5.44
CA GLY A 64 -9.84 2.33 -4.17
C GLY A 64 -10.77 1.85 -3.06
N VAL A 65 -10.17 1.40 -1.97
CA VAL A 65 -10.89 0.95 -0.78
C VAL A 65 -10.27 1.56 0.47
N THR A 66 -11.06 2.29 1.24
CA THR A 66 -10.70 2.76 2.58
C THR A 66 -11.13 1.73 3.61
N ILE A 67 -10.21 1.35 4.48
CA ILE A 67 -10.44 0.46 5.61
C ILE A 67 -10.25 1.30 6.87
N ARG A 68 -11.28 1.39 7.70
CA ARG A 68 -11.21 2.12 8.98
C ARG A 68 -11.46 1.17 10.13
N PHE A 69 -10.62 1.25 11.16
CA PHE A 69 -10.82 0.56 12.42
C PHE A 69 -11.08 1.59 13.52
N SER A 70 -12.21 1.47 14.21
CA SER A 70 -12.52 2.30 15.38
C SER A 70 -12.84 1.42 16.57
N GLY A 71 -12.15 1.64 17.69
CA GLY A 71 -12.18 0.72 18.82
C GLY A 71 -11.45 1.24 20.06
N ASN A 72 -11.09 0.31 20.94
CA ASN A 72 -10.32 0.58 22.14
C ASN A 72 -9.22 -0.46 22.34
N ILE A 73 -8.15 -0.03 23.00
CA ILE A 73 -7.12 -0.89 23.58
C ILE A 73 -7.16 -0.78 25.09
N ASN A 74 -7.36 -1.91 25.76
CA ASN A 74 -7.26 -2.03 27.19
C ASN A 74 -5.89 -2.60 27.55
N VAL A 75 -5.08 -1.83 28.27
CA VAL A 75 -3.75 -2.19 28.74
C VAL A 75 -3.82 -2.47 30.24
N VAL A 76 -3.42 -3.68 30.65
CA VAL A 76 -3.39 -4.11 32.05
C VAL A 76 -2.00 -4.68 32.37
N PRO A 77 -1.03 -3.87 32.83
CA PRO A 77 0.30 -4.36 33.16
C PRO A 77 0.33 -5.34 34.34
N GLY A 78 -0.62 -5.21 35.28
CA GLY A 78 -0.64 -6.02 36.51
C GLY A 78 0.67 -5.85 37.30
N THR A 79 1.31 -6.97 37.63
CA THR A 79 2.66 -7.01 38.24
C THR A 79 3.79 -7.11 37.21
N GLY A 80 3.47 -7.14 35.92
CA GLY A 80 4.42 -7.24 34.81
C GLY A 80 4.58 -5.94 34.04
N THR A 81 5.04 -6.03 32.79
CA THR A 81 5.17 -4.88 31.87
C THR A 81 4.42 -5.12 30.57
N VAL A 82 3.95 -4.02 29.98
CA VAL A 82 3.38 -3.99 28.63
C VAL A 82 4.12 -2.90 27.86
N ALA A 83 4.63 -3.27 26.69
CA ALA A 83 5.28 -2.35 25.75
C ALA A 83 4.65 -2.51 24.37
N SER A 84 4.51 -1.42 23.62
CA SER A 84 4.19 -1.51 22.19
C SER A 84 5.47 -1.74 21.39
N LEU A 85 5.37 -2.55 20.34
CA LEU A 85 6.44 -2.78 19.38
C LEU A 85 6.36 -1.78 18.23
N ALA A 86 7.41 -1.69 17.43
CA ALA A 86 7.46 -0.77 16.29
C ALA A 86 6.51 -1.13 15.15
N ARG A 87 5.91 -2.33 15.15
CA ARG A 87 4.84 -2.71 14.21
C ARG A 87 3.51 -2.00 14.51
N TRP A 88 3.29 -1.59 15.77
CA TRP A 88 2.13 -0.80 16.15
C TRP A 88 2.23 0.63 15.58
N PRO A 89 1.13 1.24 15.09
CA PRO A 89 -0.22 0.68 14.97
C PRO A 89 -0.54 0.09 13.61
N TYR A 90 0.17 0.48 12.55
CA TYR A 90 -0.30 0.28 11.19
C TYR A 90 -0.15 -1.14 10.67
N ASP A 91 0.77 -1.94 11.23
CA ASP A 91 0.83 -3.38 10.96
C ASP A 91 -0.15 -4.18 11.84
N PHE A 92 -1.13 -3.53 12.50
CA PHE A 92 -2.31 -4.24 13.02
C PHE A 92 -2.98 -5.05 11.90
N LEU A 93 -3.07 -4.45 10.70
CA LEU A 93 -3.28 -5.18 9.47
C LEU A 93 -1.92 -5.68 8.96
N LYS A 94 -1.54 -6.89 9.37
CA LYS A 94 -0.28 -7.53 8.97
C LYS A 94 -0.16 -7.65 7.45
N THR A 95 -1.27 -8.00 6.80
CA THR A 95 -1.33 -8.12 5.35
C THR A 95 -2.75 -7.88 4.86
N ILE A 96 -2.88 -7.00 3.87
CA ILE A 96 -4.11 -6.76 3.14
C ILE A 96 -3.93 -7.36 1.75
N GLN A 97 -4.79 -8.31 1.42
CA GLN A 97 -4.76 -8.99 0.13
C GLN A 97 -6.00 -8.64 -0.65
N PHE A 98 -5.79 -8.28 -1.91
CA PHE A 98 -6.85 -7.94 -2.84
C PHE A 98 -6.71 -8.79 -4.09
N THR A 99 -7.80 -9.47 -4.41
CA THR A 99 -7.89 -10.30 -5.62
C THR A 99 -9.04 -9.78 -6.48
N ALA A 100 -8.88 -9.90 -7.80
CA ALA A 100 -9.88 -9.43 -8.73
C ALA A 100 -9.92 -10.29 -9.99
N ASN A 101 -11.13 -10.71 -10.38
CA ASN A 101 -11.41 -11.35 -11.67
C ASN A 101 -10.49 -12.55 -11.97
N GLY A 102 -10.21 -13.37 -10.95
CA GLY A 102 -9.32 -14.53 -11.06
C GLY A 102 -7.82 -14.22 -11.00
N ALA A 103 -7.42 -12.94 -11.05
CA ALA A 103 -6.06 -12.53 -10.72
C ALA A 103 -5.89 -12.55 -9.19
N SER A 104 -5.09 -13.50 -8.71
CA SER A 104 -4.69 -13.56 -7.30
C SER A 104 -3.60 -12.54 -7.02
N ASN A 105 -3.60 -12.00 -5.80
CA ASN A 105 -2.55 -11.10 -5.30
C ASN A 105 -2.32 -9.89 -6.20
N VAL A 106 -3.37 -9.15 -6.56
CA VAL A 106 -3.21 -7.88 -7.26
C VAL A 106 -2.53 -6.89 -6.31
N ILE A 107 -3.01 -6.80 -5.08
CA ILE A 107 -2.33 -6.08 -4.00
C ILE A 107 -2.13 -7.04 -2.83
N ASN A 108 -0.92 -7.05 -2.28
CA ASN A 108 -0.54 -7.85 -1.13
C ASN A 108 0.55 -7.09 -0.34
N ALA A 109 0.13 -6.27 0.62
CA ALA A 109 1.02 -5.41 1.39
C ALA A 109 0.54 -5.26 2.84
N SER A 110 1.46 -4.94 3.75
CA SER A 110 1.11 -4.63 5.14
C SER A 110 0.45 -3.26 5.26
N GLY A 111 -0.29 -3.06 6.35
CA GLY A 111 -0.95 -1.78 6.61
C GLY A 111 0.04 -0.63 6.72
N LEU A 112 1.23 -0.83 7.32
CA LEU A 112 2.28 0.21 7.33
C LEU A 112 2.70 0.59 5.92
N LYS A 113 2.89 -0.38 5.01
CA LYS A 113 3.27 -0.10 3.62
C LYS A 113 2.18 0.65 2.86
N LEU A 114 0.91 0.36 3.11
CA LEU A 114 -0.20 1.13 2.54
C LEU A 114 -0.23 2.58 3.04
N LYS A 115 0.06 2.82 4.33
CA LYS A 115 0.15 4.20 4.86
C LYS A 115 1.30 4.97 4.24
N VAL A 116 2.46 4.33 4.12
CA VAL A 116 3.62 4.91 3.41
C VAL A 116 3.23 5.26 1.98
N ARG A 117 2.59 4.33 1.26
CA ARG A 117 2.13 4.57 -0.11
C ARG A 117 1.09 5.70 -0.21
N GLN A 118 0.21 5.83 0.78
CA GLN A 118 -0.78 6.92 0.85
C GLN A 118 -0.09 8.29 0.93
N MET A 119 0.95 8.42 1.75
CA MET A 119 1.78 9.65 1.81
C MET A 119 2.54 9.88 0.50
N MET A 120 3.04 8.82 -0.14
CA MET A 120 3.74 8.93 -1.41
C MET A 120 2.84 9.39 -2.57
N LYS A 121 1.56 9.00 -2.61
CA LYS A 121 0.66 9.36 -3.72
C LYS A 121 0.13 10.79 -3.60
N ARG A 122 -0.22 11.20 -2.39
CA ARG A 122 -0.93 12.45 -2.15
C ARG A 122 0.07 13.47 -1.66
N GLY A 123 0.71 14.20 -2.57
CA GLY A 123 1.72 15.22 -2.21
C GLY A 123 1.20 16.35 -1.29
N GLU A 124 -0.12 16.54 -1.22
CA GLU A 124 -0.77 17.47 -0.28
C GLU A 124 -1.00 16.85 1.11
N LEU A 125 -0.98 15.53 1.22
CA LEU A 125 -1.18 14.82 2.48
C LEU A 125 0.12 14.88 3.29
N THR A 126 0.04 15.46 4.48
CA THR A 126 1.19 15.58 5.38
C THR A 126 0.77 15.23 6.80
N ASP A 127 1.71 14.66 7.55
CA ASP A 127 1.59 14.43 8.98
C ASP A 127 2.30 15.51 9.81
N ARG A 128 2.79 16.58 9.17
CA ARG A 128 3.44 17.68 9.85
C ARG A 128 2.46 18.38 10.79
N GLY A 129 2.87 18.49 12.05
CA GLY A 129 2.05 19.06 13.13
C GLY A 129 1.15 18.03 13.82
N VAL A 130 1.06 16.79 13.32
CA VAL A 130 0.32 15.72 14.00
C VAL A 130 1.22 15.10 15.07
N VAL A 131 0.85 15.28 16.34
CA VAL A 131 1.62 14.79 17.47
C VAL A 131 1.29 13.31 17.73
N GLN A 132 2.29 12.44 17.64
CA GLN A 132 2.22 11.06 18.10
C GLN A 132 3.42 10.70 18.97
N THR A 133 3.31 9.65 19.77
CA THR A 133 4.42 9.16 20.60
C THR A 133 5.09 7.98 19.90
N VAL A 134 6.40 8.09 19.64
CA VAL A 134 7.23 7.02 19.07
C VAL A 134 8.50 6.90 19.89
N GLY A 135 8.83 5.69 20.37
CA GLY A 135 10.01 5.49 21.21
C GLY A 135 9.93 6.22 22.55
N GLY A 136 8.71 6.44 23.07
CA GLY A 136 8.47 7.21 24.30
C GLY A 136 8.65 8.73 24.17
N ALA A 137 8.91 9.26 22.97
CA ALA A 137 9.05 10.69 22.71
C ALA A 137 7.94 11.19 21.77
N SER A 138 7.43 12.41 22.03
CA SER A 138 6.50 13.06 21.10
C SER A 138 7.22 13.44 19.80
N LYS A 139 6.58 13.13 18.67
CA LYS A 139 7.02 13.41 17.32
C LYS A 139 5.90 14.18 16.61
N THR A 140 6.29 15.17 15.81
CA THR A 140 5.38 16.07 15.10
C THR A 140 5.45 15.92 13.58
N GLN A 141 6.22 14.96 13.08
CA GLN A 141 6.40 14.67 11.65
C GLN A 141 6.98 13.26 11.48
N GLY A 142 6.72 12.64 10.33
CA GLY A 142 7.21 11.30 9.97
C GLY A 142 6.49 10.18 10.71
N THR A 143 5.38 10.48 11.40
CA THR A 143 4.54 9.53 12.15
C THR A 143 3.62 8.72 11.23
N LEU A 144 3.35 9.19 10.01
CA LEU A 144 2.34 8.68 9.07
C LEU A 144 0.88 8.87 9.54
N ALA A 145 0.69 9.56 10.67
CA ALA A 145 -0.63 9.76 11.25
C ALA A 145 -1.33 10.98 10.67
N LEU A 146 -2.62 10.82 10.41
CA LEU A 146 -3.50 11.93 10.12
C LEU A 146 -4.04 12.53 11.43
N ALA A 147 -4.41 13.81 11.40
CA ALA A 147 -5.00 14.48 12.56
C ALA A 147 -6.32 13.84 13.05
N SER A 148 -6.99 13.06 12.19
CA SER A 148 -8.19 12.30 12.51
C SER A 148 -7.91 10.92 13.12
N GLU A 149 -6.66 10.46 13.12
CA GLU A 149 -6.29 9.15 13.64
C GLU A 149 -5.87 9.22 15.12
N SER A 150 -6.21 8.17 15.86
CA SER A 150 -5.74 7.94 17.23
C SER A 150 -5.11 6.57 17.32
N TRP A 151 -3.85 6.51 17.74
CA TRP A 151 -3.17 5.24 17.97
C TRP A 151 -3.55 4.59 19.31
N GLY A 152 -4.26 5.32 20.18
CA GLY A 152 -4.54 4.94 21.57
C GLY A 152 -3.30 4.99 22.46
N VAL A 153 -2.23 4.30 22.06
CA VAL A 153 -0.92 4.24 22.71
C VAL A 153 0.20 4.52 21.71
N GLY A 154 1.35 4.98 22.21
CA GLY A 154 2.52 5.26 21.36
C GLY A 154 3.06 4.00 20.68
N SER A 155 3.83 4.18 19.60
CA SER A 155 4.57 3.10 18.93
C SER A 155 5.94 2.90 19.59
N ASN A 156 6.44 1.66 19.58
CA ASN A 156 7.75 1.30 20.12
C ASN A 156 8.01 1.85 21.54
N THR A 157 7.00 1.80 22.42
CA THR A 157 7.04 2.41 23.75
C THR A 157 7.24 1.33 24.82
N SER A 158 8.28 1.48 25.64
CA SER A 158 8.76 0.43 26.56
C SER A 158 7.90 0.20 27.81
N ALA A 159 7.03 1.14 28.17
CA ALA A 159 6.12 1.00 29.30
C ALA A 159 4.80 1.73 29.03
N LEU A 160 3.74 0.97 28.85
CA LEU A 160 2.38 1.46 28.72
C LEU A 160 1.69 1.42 30.09
N ALA A 161 1.01 2.52 30.43
CA ALA A 161 0.27 2.61 31.69
C ALA A 161 -1.01 1.77 31.65
N ASN A 162 -1.51 1.40 32.83
CA ASN A 162 -2.81 0.76 32.96
C ASN A 162 -3.91 1.72 32.51
N GLY A 163 -4.74 1.32 31.55
CA GLY A 163 -5.79 2.17 31.04
C GLY A 163 -6.51 1.63 29.81
N ASN A 164 -7.59 2.32 29.45
CA ASN A 164 -8.33 2.08 28.23
C ASN A 164 -8.18 3.29 27.30
N TYR A 165 -7.71 3.05 26.08
CA TYR A 165 -7.37 4.10 25.12
C TYR A 165 -8.17 3.91 23.83
N SER A 166 -8.71 5.00 23.28
CA SER A 166 -9.45 4.96 22.02
C SER A 166 -8.52 4.85 20.82
N ILE A 167 -8.91 4.03 19.86
CA ILE A 167 -8.18 3.81 18.61
C ILE A 167 -9.06 4.20 17.43
N ASP A 168 -8.47 4.93 16.50
CA ASP A 168 -9.04 5.21 15.18
C ASP A 168 -7.91 5.17 14.14
N LEU A 169 -7.95 4.17 13.27
CA LEU A 169 -6.91 3.93 12.26
C LEU A 169 -7.56 3.83 10.89
N GLU A 170 -6.91 4.41 9.88
CA GLU A 170 -7.39 4.38 8.50
C GLU A 170 -6.27 3.93 7.55
N TRP A 171 -6.59 2.97 6.68
CA TRP A 171 -5.74 2.53 5.58
C TRP A 171 -6.45 2.78 4.26
N PHE A 172 -5.70 3.19 3.24
CA PHE A 172 -6.18 3.28 1.88
C PHE A 172 -5.50 2.22 1.01
N LEU A 173 -6.31 1.38 0.37
CA LEU A 173 -5.89 0.40 -0.62
C LEU A 173 -6.08 1.00 -2.03
N PRO A 174 -4.99 1.34 -2.75
CA PRO A 174 -5.06 1.91 -4.09
C PRO A 174 -5.34 0.82 -5.13
N VAL A 175 -6.58 0.65 -5.56
CA VAL A 175 -6.93 -0.32 -6.61
C VAL A 175 -6.47 0.21 -7.97
N ALA A 176 -6.81 1.44 -8.29
CA ALA A 176 -6.16 2.21 -9.34
C ALA A 176 -4.84 2.80 -8.81
N GLU A 177 -3.85 2.95 -9.69
CA GLU A 177 -2.61 3.68 -9.38
C GLU A 177 -2.94 5.15 -9.09
N ASP A 178 -3.83 5.72 -9.90
CA ASP A 178 -4.29 7.09 -9.78
C ASP A 178 -5.82 7.18 -9.81
N GLU A 179 -6.37 8.02 -8.93
CA GLU A 179 -7.80 8.27 -8.82
C GLU A 179 -8.30 9.28 -9.87
N ILE A 180 -7.41 10.02 -10.53
CA ILE A 180 -7.74 10.96 -11.60
C ILE A 180 -7.82 10.22 -12.93
N ASP A 181 -6.75 9.55 -13.35
CA ASP A 181 -6.71 8.85 -14.64
C ASP A 181 -7.32 7.43 -14.61
N LEU A 182 -7.58 6.88 -13.43
CA LEU A 182 -8.17 5.55 -13.21
C LEU A 182 -7.35 4.39 -13.83
N THR A 183 -6.06 4.60 -14.03
CA THR A 183 -5.14 3.56 -14.50
C THR A 183 -5.10 2.40 -13.52
N GLY A 184 -5.46 1.20 -13.97
CA GLY A 184 -5.53 0.00 -13.13
C GLY A 184 -6.83 -0.15 -12.33
N ALA A 185 -7.79 0.76 -12.49
CA ALA A 185 -9.14 0.62 -11.92
C ALA A 185 -9.82 -0.67 -12.42
N ILE A 186 -10.80 -1.18 -11.67
CA ILE A 186 -11.41 -2.49 -11.96
C ILE A 186 -12.88 -2.34 -12.30
N PHE A 187 -13.29 -2.93 -13.43
CA PHE A 187 -14.69 -2.97 -13.84
C PHE A 187 -15.49 -3.98 -13.00
N LEU A 188 -16.58 -3.53 -12.36
CA LEU A 188 -17.38 -4.35 -11.42
C LEU A 188 -18.84 -4.58 -11.81
N ALA A 189 -19.28 -4.11 -12.97
CA ALA A 189 -20.70 -4.13 -13.33
C ALA A 189 -21.15 -5.41 -14.05
N THR A 190 -20.46 -6.55 -13.85
CA THR A 190 -20.86 -7.85 -14.39
C THR A 190 -21.05 -8.90 -13.30
N SER A 191 -21.91 -9.89 -13.57
CA SER A 191 -22.12 -11.05 -12.68
C SER A 191 -20.87 -11.92 -12.52
N SER A 192 -19.98 -11.90 -13.52
CA SER A 192 -18.70 -12.63 -13.54
C SER A 192 -17.56 -11.92 -12.80
N SER A 193 -17.73 -10.66 -12.37
CA SER A 193 -16.73 -9.97 -11.57
C SER A 193 -16.64 -10.61 -10.18
N ASP A 194 -15.45 -10.97 -9.73
CA ASP A 194 -15.22 -11.52 -8.38
C ASP A 194 -14.08 -10.78 -7.70
N LEU A 195 -14.38 -10.13 -6.58
CA LEU A 195 -13.44 -9.30 -5.85
C LEU A 195 -13.54 -9.57 -4.37
N THR A 196 -12.41 -9.97 -3.82
CA THR A 196 -12.28 -10.24 -2.39
C THR A 196 -11.16 -9.40 -1.82
N LEU A 197 -11.47 -8.77 -0.69
CA LEU A 197 -10.53 -8.12 0.19
C LEU A 197 -10.35 -8.99 1.43
N THR A 198 -9.14 -9.51 1.63
CA THR A 198 -8.79 -10.28 2.82
C THR A 198 -7.93 -9.43 3.73
N LEU A 199 -8.38 -9.26 4.97
CA LEU A 199 -7.68 -8.55 6.02
C LEU A 199 -7.05 -9.59 6.95
N ASN A 200 -5.71 -9.64 7.02
CA ASN A 200 -5.00 -10.50 7.96
C ASN A 200 -4.47 -9.66 9.13
N TYR A 201 -4.80 -10.09 10.35
CA TYR A 201 -4.46 -9.35 11.57
C TYR A 201 -3.13 -9.84 12.16
N ALA A 202 -2.33 -8.91 12.66
CA ALA A 202 -1.15 -9.29 13.44
C ALA A 202 -1.58 -9.85 14.81
N PRO A 203 -0.98 -10.95 15.28
CA PRO A 203 -1.19 -11.41 16.64
C PRO A 203 -0.66 -10.37 17.64
N ILE A 204 -1.23 -10.34 18.84
CA ILE A 204 -0.85 -9.36 19.88
C ILE A 204 0.66 -9.38 20.17
N ALA A 205 1.30 -10.55 20.16
CA ALA A 205 2.74 -10.69 20.39
C ALA A 205 3.63 -10.04 19.30
N GLU A 206 3.10 -9.78 18.10
CA GLU A 206 3.80 -9.03 17.05
C GLU A 206 3.64 -7.51 17.20
N LEU A 207 2.65 -7.06 17.98
CA LEU A 207 2.33 -5.65 18.19
C LEU A 207 2.75 -5.15 19.58
N PHE A 208 2.81 -6.03 20.58
CA PHE A 208 3.09 -5.72 21.97
C PHE A 208 4.02 -6.76 22.59
N ALA A 209 4.99 -6.31 23.38
CA ALA A 209 5.76 -7.17 24.26
C ALA A 209 5.12 -7.16 25.65
N LEU A 210 4.81 -8.36 26.16
CA LEU A 210 4.16 -8.59 27.44
C LEU A 210 5.09 -9.41 28.33
N THR A 211 5.23 -9.02 29.61
CA THR A 211 5.96 -9.81 30.61
C THR A 211 5.12 -10.03 31.85
N GLY A 212 5.36 -11.12 32.58
CA GLY A 212 4.62 -11.46 33.79
C GLY A 212 3.11 -11.59 33.53
N ASN A 213 2.31 -10.84 34.30
CA ASN A 213 0.84 -10.82 34.17
C ASN A 213 0.32 -9.68 33.27
N GLY A 214 1.19 -9.08 32.45
CA GLY A 214 0.81 -8.02 31.52
C GLY A 214 -0.14 -8.53 30.43
N ALA A 215 -1.21 -7.78 30.18
CA ALA A 215 -2.23 -8.10 29.18
C ALA A 215 -2.61 -6.89 28.35
N VAL A 216 -2.93 -7.15 27.08
CA VAL A 216 -3.48 -6.17 26.13
C VAL A 216 -4.66 -6.79 25.42
N THR A 217 -5.78 -6.08 25.39
CA THR A 217 -6.98 -6.48 24.65
C THR A 217 -7.37 -5.38 23.67
N LEU A 218 -7.58 -5.75 22.42
CA LEU A 218 -8.08 -4.87 21.36
C LEU A 218 -9.49 -5.28 20.98
N THR A 219 -10.41 -4.31 20.98
CA THR A 219 -11.80 -4.51 20.54
C THR A 219 -12.22 -3.32 19.69
N GLY A 220 -13.10 -3.55 18.70
CA GLY A 220 -13.56 -2.48 17.83
C GLY A 220 -14.37 -2.97 16.65
N ASN A 221 -14.61 -2.08 15.70
CA ASN A 221 -15.29 -2.39 14.45
C ASN A 221 -14.45 -1.93 13.26
N PHE A 222 -14.45 -2.76 12.22
CA PHE A 222 -13.97 -2.39 10.90
C PHE A 222 -15.11 -1.85 10.04
N GLN A 223 -14.80 -0.84 9.26
CA GLN A 223 -15.63 -0.32 8.18
C GLN A 223 -14.83 -0.39 6.88
N VAL A 224 -15.41 -1.02 5.86
CA VAL A 224 -14.83 -1.09 4.51
C VAL A 224 -15.67 -0.21 3.61
N ILE A 225 -15.03 0.80 3.01
CA ILE A 225 -15.66 1.82 2.19
C ILE A 225 -14.97 1.83 0.82
N SER A 226 -15.72 1.62 -0.25
CA SER A 226 -15.19 1.68 -1.60
C SER A 226 -15.35 3.08 -2.21
N GLN A 227 -14.37 3.46 -3.02
CA GLN A 227 -14.46 4.59 -3.94
C GLN A 227 -14.65 4.03 -5.36
N LYS A 228 -15.80 4.36 -5.95
CA LYS A 228 -16.23 3.87 -7.26
C LYS A 228 -16.62 5.03 -8.19
N PHE A 229 -16.66 4.76 -9.47
CA PHE A 229 -17.03 5.71 -10.51
C PHE A 229 -18.16 5.15 -11.37
N SER A 230 -19.26 5.90 -11.45
CA SER A 230 -20.44 5.49 -12.21
C SER A 230 -20.10 5.29 -13.68
N ILE A 231 -20.76 4.31 -14.29
CA ILE A 231 -20.58 3.98 -15.71
C ILE A 231 -21.62 4.76 -16.54
N PRO A 232 -21.22 5.79 -17.29
CA PRO A 232 -22.15 6.55 -18.12
C PRO A 232 -22.53 5.77 -19.39
N VAL A 233 -23.69 6.13 -19.95
CA VAL A 233 -24.14 5.66 -21.26
C VAL A 233 -23.88 6.74 -22.31
N GLY A 234 -23.24 6.35 -23.41
CA GLY A 234 -22.91 7.19 -24.54
C GLY A 234 -24.12 7.53 -25.41
N PRO A 235 -24.00 8.50 -26.34
CA PRO A 235 -25.07 8.85 -27.28
C PRO A 235 -25.50 7.69 -28.20
N ASP A 236 -24.61 6.72 -28.39
CA ASP A 236 -24.80 5.49 -29.16
C ASP A 236 -25.49 4.37 -28.36
N GLY A 237 -25.84 4.63 -27.10
CA GLY A 237 -26.46 3.65 -26.19
C GLY A 237 -25.47 2.63 -25.61
N GLN A 238 -24.18 2.73 -25.92
CA GLN A 238 -23.15 1.87 -25.33
C GLN A 238 -22.68 2.43 -23.98
N ILE A 239 -22.15 1.57 -23.12
CA ILE A 239 -21.46 2.08 -21.93
C ILE A 239 -20.13 2.71 -22.34
N VAL A 240 -19.79 3.84 -21.73
CA VAL A 240 -18.48 4.46 -21.92
C VAL A 240 -17.61 4.09 -20.73
N VAL A 241 -16.39 3.64 -20.98
CA VAL A 241 -15.43 3.22 -19.95
C VAL A 241 -14.08 3.93 -20.17
N PRO A 242 -13.28 4.13 -19.10
CA PRO A 242 -11.91 4.58 -19.24
C PRO A 242 -11.04 3.44 -19.79
N ASP A 243 -9.72 3.66 -19.91
CA ASP A 243 -8.81 2.58 -20.26
C ASP A 243 -8.67 1.62 -19.08
N LEU A 244 -9.21 0.40 -19.25
CA LEU A 244 -9.15 -0.69 -18.28
C LEU A 244 -8.28 -1.85 -18.80
N SER A 245 -7.34 -1.57 -19.70
CA SER A 245 -6.48 -2.61 -20.30
C SER A 245 -5.40 -3.15 -19.35
N VAL A 246 -5.14 -2.42 -18.26
CA VAL A 246 -4.11 -2.74 -17.27
C VAL A 246 -4.69 -3.02 -15.89
N PHE A 247 -3.94 -3.77 -15.09
CA PHE A 247 -4.08 -3.89 -13.65
C PHE A 247 -2.97 -3.10 -12.99
N HIS A 248 -3.26 -2.55 -11.81
CA HIS A 248 -2.26 -1.99 -10.92
C HIS A 248 -1.94 -3.02 -9.82
N SER A 249 -0.66 -3.21 -9.50
CA SER A 249 -0.19 -4.17 -8.52
C SER A 249 0.72 -3.53 -7.49
N LEU A 250 0.59 -3.98 -6.24
CA LEU A 250 1.42 -3.55 -5.12
C LEU A 250 1.77 -4.76 -4.24
N ILE A 251 2.97 -5.30 -4.39
CA ILE A 251 3.39 -6.57 -3.78
C ILE A 251 4.56 -6.37 -2.84
N GLN A 252 4.35 -6.72 -1.57
CA GLN A 252 5.38 -6.77 -0.56
C GLN A 252 6.13 -8.10 -0.59
N SER A 253 7.44 -8.02 -0.43
CA SER A 253 8.36 -9.15 -0.31
C SER A 253 9.38 -8.89 0.80
N ARG A 254 10.09 -9.94 1.22
CA ARG A 254 11.06 -9.88 2.32
C ARG A 254 12.29 -10.70 2.00
N THR A 255 13.47 -10.17 2.32
CA THR A 255 14.74 -10.91 2.36
C THR A 255 15.40 -10.76 3.72
N THR A 256 16.14 -11.78 4.16
CA THR A 256 16.79 -11.84 5.48
C THR A 256 18.29 -12.11 5.41
N ALA A 257 18.80 -12.50 4.24
CA ALA A 257 20.22 -12.71 4.02
C ALA A 257 20.93 -11.37 3.76
N LEU A 258 21.05 -10.56 4.82
CA LEU A 258 21.64 -9.23 4.76
C LEU A 258 22.95 -9.17 5.53
N GLN A 259 23.86 -8.35 5.03
CA GLN A 259 25.17 -8.09 5.62
C GLN A 259 25.47 -6.60 5.63
N ASN A 260 26.45 -6.19 6.43
CA ASN A 260 27.02 -4.86 6.28
C ASN A 260 27.71 -4.73 4.91
N GLY A 261 27.69 -3.53 4.33
CA GLY A 261 28.08 -3.28 2.96
C GLY A 261 26.90 -3.34 1.99
N GLU A 262 27.20 -3.57 0.72
CA GLU A 262 26.22 -3.57 -0.36
C GLU A 262 25.39 -4.85 -0.35
N ASN A 263 24.07 -4.70 -0.35
CA ASN A 263 23.12 -5.80 -0.51
C ASN A 263 22.32 -5.57 -1.79
N GLU A 264 22.35 -6.55 -2.69
CA GLU A 264 21.54 -6.52 -3.92
C GLU A 264 20.36 -7.47 -3.81
N VAL A 265 19.17 -6.94 -4.07
CA VAL A 265 17.92 -7.72 -4.10
C VAL A 265 17.38 -7.71 -5.52
N ARG A 266 17.40 -8.87 -6.17
CA ARG A 266 16.77 -9.04 -7.47
C ARG A 266 15.26 -8.88 -7.33
N LEU A 267 14.69 -7.95 -8.10
CA LEU A 267 13.25 -7.73 -8.12
C LEU A 267 12.60 -8.86 -8.93
N VAL A 268 11.67 -9.57 -8.29
CA VAL A 268 10.91 -10.66 -8.91
C VAL A 268 9.77 -10.11 -9.76
N GLY A 269 9.26 -10.92 -10.69
CA GLY A 269 8.08 -10.57 -11.48
C GLY A 269 8.34 -9.75 -12.76
N GLN A 270 9.60 -9.66 -13.23
CA GLN A 270 9.95 -9.05 -14.52
C GLN A 270 9.32 -9.80 -15.70
N GLY A 271 8.86 -9.07 -16.72
CA GLY A 271 8.17 -9.65 -17.88
C GLY A 271 7.64 -8.59 -18.85
N ALA A 272 7.46 -8.98 -20.11
CA ALA A 272 6.91 -8.12 -21.15
C ALA A 272 5.56 -7.54 -20.73
N GLY A 273 5.31 -6.25 -21.02
CA GLY A 273 4.03 -5.59 -20.73
C GLY A 273 3.81 -5.21 -19.26
N LYS A 274 4.87 -5.23 -18.45
CA LYS A 274 4.89 -4.71 -17.09
C LYS A 274 5.75 -3.45 -17.00
N SER A 275 5.24 -2.47 -16.28
CA SER A 275 5.90 -1.19 -16.05
C SER A 275 6.02 -0.96 -14.56
N LEU A 276 7.26 -0.76 -14.09
CA LEU A 276 7.56 -0.48 -12.69
C LEU A 276 7.34 1.00 -12.41
N LEU A 277 6.53 1.27 -11.40
CA LEU A 277 6.17 2.62 -10.97
C LEU A 277 7.00 3.07 -9.78
N ARG A 278 7.23 2.15 -8.84
CA ARG A 278 7.92 2.46 -7.59
C ARG A 278 8.49 1.20 -6.94
N VAL A 279 9.62 1.36 -6.26
CA VAL A 279 10.15 0.37 -5.33
C VAL A 279 10.48 1.08 -4.03
N PHE A 280 9.82 0.70 -2.95
CA PHE A 280 10.13 1.22 -1.63
C PHE A 280 10.40 0.10 -0.65
N TYR A 281 11.26 0.36 0.32
CA TYR A 281 11.81 -0.66 1.20
C TYR A 281 12.10 -0.11 2.59
N GLN A 282 12.27 -1.03 3.53
CA GLN A 282 12.54 -0.74 4.93
C GLN A 282 13.36 -1.87 5.53
N LEU A 283 14.44 -1.51 6.23
CA LEU A 283 15.23 -2.46 7.00
C LEU A 283 14.66 -2.57 8.42
N TRP A 284 14.30 -3.78 8.81
CA TRP A 284 13.98 -4.15 10.19
C TRP A 284 15.19 -4.83 10.81
N ASN A 285 15.55 -4.43 12.03
CA ASN A 285 16.72 -4.97 12.73
C ASN A 285 16.53 -4.90 14.26
N GLY A 286 17.24 -5.75 15.00
CA GLY A 286 17.26 -5.74 16.47
C GLY A 286 16.31 -6.74 17.13
N THR A 287 16.35 -6.78 18.46
CA THR A 287 15.48 -7.61 19.31
C THR A 287 14.91 -6.75 20.46
N PRO A 288 13.62 -6.39 20.45
CA PRO A 288 12.64 -6.64 19.39
C PRO A 288 12.99 -5.88 18.09
N THR A 289 12.52 -6.38 16.95
CA THR A 289 12.80 -5.77 15.65
C THR A 289 12.16 -4.39 15.54
N ALA A 290 12.95 -3.40 15.13
CA ALA A 290 12.50 -2.03 14.86
C ALA A 290 12.99 -1.57 13.48
N PRO A 291 12.33 -0.57 12.87
CA PRO A 291 12.82 0.00 11.64
C PRO A 291 14.14 0.73 11.87
N VAL A 292 15.06 0.61 10.93
CA VAL A 292 16.35 1.32 10.95
C VAL A 292 16.17 2.65 10.22
N PRO A 293 16.32 3.81 10.88
CA PRO A 293 16.15 5.13 10.25
C PRO A 293 17.05 5.36 9.04
N MET A 294 16.51 6.02 8.01
CA MET A 294 17.21 6.34 6.76
C MET A 294 18.16 7.53 6.99
N THR A 295 19.38 7.23 7.45
CA THR A 295 20.40 8.22 7.82
C THR A 295 21.77 7.79 7.30
N ALA A 296 22.69 8.73 7.14
CA ALA A 296 24.06 8.47 6.70
C ALA A 296 24.86 7.54 7.63
N ALA A 297 24.50 7.48 8.93
CA ALA A 297 25.12 6.58 9.90
C ALA A 297 24.66 5.12 9.73
N ASN A 298 23.45 4.91 9.21
CA ASN A 298 22.86 3.59 9.04
C ASN A 298 23.02 3.04 7.61
N PHE A 299 22.96 3.93 6.62
CA PHE A 299 22.92 3.56 5.20
C PHE A 299 23.99 4.32 4.40
N GLY A 300 24.67 3.58 3.53
CA GLY A 300 25.53 4.12 2.48
C GLY A 300 24.74 4.32 1.19
N LYS A 301 25.39 4.12 0.05
CA LYS A 301 24.76 4.28 -1.27
C LYS A 301 23.46 3.47 -1.40
N GLN A 302 22.39 4.15 -1.79
CA GLN A 302 21.10 3.55 -2.13
C GLN A 302 20.84 3.75 -3.62
N SER A 303 20.59 2.68 -4.35
CA SER A 303 20.43 2.75 -5.81
C SER A 303 19.60 1.61 -6.35
N TRP A 304 19.33 1.67 -7.64
CA TRP A 304 18.78 0.55 -8.39
C TRP A 304 19.68 0.25 -9.59
N ARG A 305 19.73 -1.02 -9.98
CA ARG A 305 20.59 -1.51 -11.06
C ARG A 305 19.84 -2.34 -12.05
N TYR A 306 20.28 -2.33 -13.30
CA TYR A 306 19.86 -3.26 -14.34
C TYR A 306 21.00 -3.57 -15.30
N ALA A 307 20.79 -4.52 -16.22
CA ALA A 307 21.75 -4.89 -17.26
C ALA A 307 23.20 -5.06 -16.75
N SER A 308 23.37 -5.84 -15.67
CA SER A 308 24.64 -6.10 -14.98
C SER A 308 25.26 -4.93 -14.20
N SER A 309 25.45 -3.74 -14.79
CA SER A 309 26.19 -2.65 -14.11
C SER A 309 25.59 -1.25 -14.28
N GLU A 310 24.48 -1.10 -15.00
CA GLU A 310 23.84 0.21 -15.16
C GLU A 310 23.21 0.65 -13.84
N THR A 311 23.57 1.84 -13.36
CA THR A 311 23.06 2.44 -12.12
C THR A 311 22.56 3.86 -12.42
N PRO A 312 21.31 4.04 -12.87
CA PRO A 312 20.81 5.34 -13.34
C PRO A 312 20.69 6.36 -12.21
N ASP A 313 20.13 5.95 -11.08
CA ASP A 313 19.95 6.80 -9.91
C ASP A 313 20.69 6.24 -8.71
N GLU A 314 21.44 7.11 -8.03
CA GLU A 314 22.16 6.78 -6.80
C GLU A 314 22.04 7.93 -5.80
N PHE A 315 21.62 7.59 -4.59
CA PHE A 315 21.75 8.45 -3.42
C PHE A 315 23.03 8.09 -2.68
N ILE A 316 23.87 9.10 -2.43
CA ILE A 316 25.16 8.96 -1.74
C ILE A 316 25.03 8.24 -0.39
N ASP A 317 23.97 8.52 0.37
CA ASP A 317 23.68 7.91 1.66
C ASP A 317 22.17 7.96 1.99
N GLY A 318 21.80 7.39 3.14
CA GLY A 318 20.40 7.42 3.59
C GLY A 318 19.87 8.83 3.88
N THR A 319 20.70 9.75 4.39
CA THR A 319 20.24 11.12 4.64
C THR A 319 19.87 11.82 3.32
N HIS A 320 20.67 11.63 2.27
CA HIS A 320 20.38 12.20 0.96
C HIS A 320 19.05 11.67 0.39
N MET A 321 18.85 10.36 0.46
CA MET A 321 17.59 9.73 0.04
C MET A 321 16.38 10.27 0.83
N ARG A 322 16.49 10.33 2.15
CA ARG A 322 15.44 10.87 3.03
C ARG A 322 15.07 12.31 2.70
N VAL A 323 16.06 13.18 2.47
CA VAL A 323 15.81 14.59 2.09
C VAL A 323 15.13 14.69 0.73
N HIS A 324 15.52 13.83 -0.23
CA HIS A 324 14.86 13.76 -1.52
C HIS A 324 13.39 13.37 -1.35
N GLU A 325 13.10 12.29 -0.64
CA GLU A 325 11.74 11.78 -0.40
C GLU A 325 10.84 12.77 0.35
N GLU A 326 11.35 13.43 1.40
CA GLU A 326 10.56 14.41 2.17
C GLU A 326 10.07 15.57 1.28
N ARG A 327 10.85 15.96 0.26
CA ARG A 327 10.43 17.02 -0.68
C ARG A 327 9.26 16.61 -1.56
N TYR A 328 9.16 15.35 -1.94
CA TYR A 328 8.09 14.86 -2.81
C TYR A 328 6.83 14.47 -2.05
N TYR A 329 6.98 13.85 -0.87
CA TYR A 329 5.86 13.27 -0.15
C TYR A 329 5.29 14.21 0.92
N GLY A 330 5.94 15.33 1.21
CA GLY A 330 5.51 16.25 2.27
C GLY A 330 5.56 15.65 3.68
N SER A 331 6.15 14.46 3.84
CA SER A 331 6.29 13.71 5.10
C SER A 331 7.66 13.04 5.15
N ASP A 332 8.23 12.98 6.36
CA ASP A 332 9.54 12.38 6.62
C ASP A 332 9.42 10.86 6.89
N VAL A 333 9.07 10.11 5.85
CA VAL A 333 8.88 8.65 5.92
C VAL A 333 10.17 7.90 6.25
N GLY A 334 11.34 8.47 5.91
CA GLY A 334 12.65 7.88 6.18
C GLY A 334 13.15 8.08 7.61
N GLY A 335 12.75 9.17 8.28
CA GLY A 335 13.29 9.55 9.58
C GLY A 335 12.91 8.62 10.73
N LEU A 336 11.62 8.29 10.86
CA LEU A 336 11.13 7.39 11.93
C LEU A 336 10.98 5.96 11.43
N TRP A 337 10.42 5.80 10.24
CA TRP A 337 10.11 4.47 9.71
C TRP A 337 11.24 3.90 8.86
N GLY A 338 12.30 4.64 8.55
CA GLY A 338 13.42 4.06 7.81
C GLY A 338 13.06 3.59 6.41
N VAL A 339 12.03 4.20 5.81
CA VAL A 339 11.63 3.91 4.44
C VAL A 339 12.61 4.57 3.49
N GLY A 340 13.03 3.82 2.47
CA GLY A 340 13.63 4.34 1.25
C GLY A 340 12.75 4.02 0.05
N CYS A 341 12.78 4.84 -0.99
CA CYS A 341 11.96 4.76 -2.18
C CYS A 341 12.71 5.21 -3.43
N HIS A 342 12.72 4.36 -4.45
CA HIS A 342 12.96 4.74 -5.84
C HIS A 342 11.62 4.91 -6.53
N ASP A 343 11.31 6.16 -6.88
CA ASP A 343 9.99 6.59 -7.34
C ASP A 343 10.05 7.08 -8.78
N PHE A 344 9.63 6.22 -9.70
CA PHE A 344 9.67 6.49 -11.14
C PHE A 344 8.41 7.21 -11.63
N ALA A 345 7.32 7.13 -10.88
CA ALA A 345 6.02 7.63 -11.29
C ALA A 345 5.77 9.07 -10.81
N ASN A 346 6.42 9.51 -9.74
CA ASN A 346 6.08 10.78 -9.10
C ASN A 346 6.55 12.03 -9.87
N GLU A 347 7.72 12.00 -10.50
CA GLU A 347 8.18 13.13 -11.32
C GLU A 347 7.62 13.09 -12.74
N ASN A 348 7.82 11.97 -13.44
CA ASN A 348 7.41 11.84 -14.82
C ASN A 348 7.11 10.38 -15.20
N LEU A 349 5.83 10.03 -15.10
CA LEU A 349 5.31 8.71 -15.48
C LEU A 349 5.65 8.29 -16.93
N PHE A 350 5.80 9.24 -17.87
CA PHE A 350 6.07 8.89 -19.27
C PHE A 350 7.54 8.67 -19.58
N ARG A 351 8.44 9.32 -18.83
CA ARG A 351 9.88 9.28 -19.09
C ARG A 351 10.60 8.26 -18.21
N ASP A 352 10.21 8.19 -16.93
CA ASP A 352 11.05 7.56 -15.90
C ASP A 352 10.56 6.15 -15.51
N VAL A 353 9.35 5.77 -15.94
CA VAL A 353 8.81 4.43 -15.72
C VAL A 353 9.69 3.37 -16.38
N VAL A 354 10.06 2.36 -15.60
CA VAL A 354 10.96 1.29 -16.06
C VAL A 354 10.13 0.18 -16.71
N ASP A 355 10.37 -0.07 -18.00
CA ASP A 355 9.81 -1.23 -18.71
C ASP A 355 10.51 -2.51 -18.21
N MET A 356 9.79 -3.32 -17.44
CA MET A 356 10.31 -4.58 -16.87
C MET A 356 10.38 -5.72 -17.89
N GLY A 357 9.91 -5.49 -19.13
CA GLY A 357 9.99 -6.43 -20.24
C GLY A 357 11.28 -6.35 -21.02
N THR A 358 11.83 -5.15 -21.17
CA THR A 358 13.08 -4.90 -21.89
C THR A 358 14.28 -4.77 -20.95
N THR A 359 14.03 -4.47 -19.68
CA THR A 359 15.07 -4.33 -18.66
C THR A 359 15.42 -5.71 -18.09
N SER A 360 16.68 -6.11 -18.22
CA SER A 360 17.17 -7.35 -17.64
C SER A 360 17.75 -7.13 -16.23
N GLU A 361 17.52 -8.09 -15.34
CA GLU A 361 18.16 -8.17 -14.02
C GLU A 361 17.98 -6.95 -13.12
N LEU A 362 16.75 -6.42 -13.10
CA LEU A 362 16.41 -5.32 -12.22
C LEU A 362 16.66 -5.67 -10.74
N ARG A 363 17.44 -4.84 -10.06
CA ARG A 363 17.90 -5.03 -8.68
C ARG A 363 17.73 -3.76 -7.86
N LEU A 364 17.30 -3.93 -6.62
CA LEU A 364 17.40 -2.92 -5.58
C LEU A 364 18.75 -3.06 -4.87
N VAL A 365 19.46 -1.96 -4.68
CA VAL A 365 20.75 -1.93 -3.97
C VAL A 365 20.58 -1.13 -2.68
N SER A 366 20.82 -1.79 -1.55
CA SER A 366 20.82 -1.14 -0.24
C SER A 366 22.15 -1.39 0.47
N THR A 367 22.93 -0.32 0.61
CA THR A 367 24.18 -0.38 1.37
C THR A 367 23.91 -0.12 2.85
N ILE A 368 24.22 -1.09 3.70
CA ILE A 368 24.12 -0.96 5.16
C ILE A 368 25.51 -0.58 5.72
N GLN A 369 25.59 0.47 6.51
CA GLN A 369 26.88 0.93 7.07
C GLN A 369 27.47 -0.11 8.04
N SER A 370 28.80 -0.18 8.12
CA SER A 370 29.51 -1.11 9.02
C SER A 370 29.27 -0.83 10.50
N GLY A 371 28.84 0.38 10.86
CA GLY A 371 28.47 0.74 12.23
C GLY A 371 27.13 0.16 12.70
N VAL A 372 26.32 -0.40 11.81
CA VAL A 372 25.04 -1.00 12.16
C VAL A 372 25.24 -2.44 12.62
N THR A 373 25.01 -2.71 13.90
CA THR A 373 24.99 -4.09 14.42
C THR A 373 23.74 -4.81 13.93
N LEU A 374 23.91 -5.82 13.10
CA LEU A 374 22.81 -6.63 12.57
C LEU A 374 22.43 -7.75 13.55
N ALA A 375 21.16 -7.76 13.97
CA ALA A 375 20.55 -8.77 14.80
C ALA A 375 19.19 -9.13 14.20
N SER A 376 19.10 -10.28 13.55
CA SER A 376 17.91 -10.72 12.79
C SER A 376 17.45 -9.71 11.73
N PRO A 377 18.35 -9.20 10.86
CA PRO A 377 17.99 -8.17 9.90
C PRO A 377 17.02 -8.72 8.84
N ALA A 378 16.09 -7.87 8.40
CA ALA A 378 15.22 -8.17 7.28
C ALA A 378 14.89 -6.92 6.47
N LEU A 379 15.03 -7.01 5.16
CA LEU A 379 14.66 -5.95 4.24
C LEU A 379 13.30 -6.31 3.65
N GLU A 380 12.30 -5.54 4.03
CA GLU A 380 10.97 -5.62 3.44
C GLU A 380 10.88 -4.58 2.33
N TYR A 381 10.52 -5.01 1.13
CA TYR A 381 10.39 -4.15 -0.04
C TYR A 381 9.06 -4.37 -0.72
N VAL A 382 8.56 -3.34 -1.39
CA VAL A 382 7.31 -3.34 -2.12
C VAL A 382 7.59 -2.93 -3.55
N ILE A 383 7.09 -3.73 -4.48
CA ILE A 383 7.11 -3.44 -5.91
C ILE A 383 5.72 -2.95 -6.29
N GLU A 384 5.65 -1.73 -6.81
CA GLU A 384 4.43 -1.15 -7.39
C GLU A 384 4.55 -1.13 -8.92
N SER A 385 3.62 -1.75 -9.62
CA SER A 385 3.68 -1.88 -11.08
C SER A 385 2.30 -1.81 -11.72
N VAL A 386 2.27 -1.54 -13.03
CA VAL A 386 1.09 -1.76 -13.88
C VAL A 386 1.41 -2.82 -14.92
N PHE A 387 0.42 -3.67 -15.22
CA PHE A 387 0.61 -4.77 -16.17
C PHE A 387 -0.65 -5.02 -16.99
N ARG A 388 -0.48 -5.49 -18.23
CA ARG A 388 -1.63 -5.79 -19.11
C ARG A 388 -2.39 -7.04 -18.66
N ALA A 389 -3.71 -6.99 -18.77
CA ALA A 389 -4.56 -8.14 -18.48
C ALA A 389 -4.16 -9.36 -19.34
N GLY A 390 -4.03 -10.54 -18.70
CA GLY A 390 -3.61 -11.79 -19.36
C GLY A 390 -2.12 -12.12 -19.23
N GLN A 391 -1.32 -11.24 -18.63
CA GLN A 391 0.05 -11.53 -18.21
C GLN A 391 0.05 -11.81 -16.70
N ALA A 392 0.69 -12.90 -16.27
CA ALA A 392 0.69 -13.30 -14.86
C ALA A 392 1.30 -12.19 -13.97
N ALA A 393 0.59 -11.85 -12.89
CA ALA A 393 1.00 -10.85 -11.89
C ALA A 393 2.34 -11.21 -11.25
#